data_AF-A0A958D779-F1
#
_entry.id   AF-A0A958D779-F1
#
_cell.length_a   1.000
_cell.length_b   1.000
_cell.length_c   1.000
_cell.angle_alpha   90.00
_cell.angle_beta   90.00
_cell.angle_gamma   90.00
#
_symmetry.space_group_name_H-M   'P 1'
#
loop_
_entity.id
_entity.type
_entity.pdbx_description
1 polymer ?
#
loop_
_entity_poly.entity_id
_entity_poly.type
_entity_poly.pdbx_seq_one_letter_code
_entity_poly.pdbx_strand_id
1 'polypeptide(L)'
;MHLYLIRHGQSFVNLKDWTDGNLDAGLTDLGQRQAAALAAWLPGHLPQIDGLYASTMRRAHETAQPLATAYGVEIHWDDRLREIGNNRSDHTPWPPESL
;
A
#
# COMPACT_ATOMS: atom_id res chain seq x y z
N MET A 1 3.22 -23.21 3.00
CA MET A 1 3.51 -21.81 2.64
C MET A 1 2.21 -21.17 2.20
N HIS A 2 1.82 -20.06 2.83
CA HIS A 2 0.62 -19.30 2.47
C HIS A 2 1.02 -17.90 2.03
N LEU A 3 0.40 -17.40 0.96
CA LEU A 3 0.57 -16.03 0.48
C LEU A 3 -0.80 -15.33 0.54
N TYR A 4 -0.84 -14.19 1.22
CA TYR A 4 -2.01 -13.34 1.31
C TYR A 4 -1.75 -12.06 0.54
N LEU A 5 -2.73 -11.62 -0.25
CA LEU A 5 -2.64 -10.39 -1.03
C LEU A 5 -3.65 -9.39 -0.49
N ILE A 6 -3.16 -8.19 -0.19
CA ILE A 6 -3.95 -7.07 0.30
C ILE A 6 -3.83 -5.95 -0.72
N ARG A 7 -4.97 -5.51 -1.27
CA ARG A 7 -5.01 -4.27 -2.05
C ARG A 7 -5.07 -3.09 -1.09
N HIS A 8 -4.39 -1.99 -1.44
CA HIS A 8 -4.49 -0.75 -0.69
C HIS A 8 -5.95 -0.28 -0.53
N GLY A 9 -6.25 0.46 0.54
CA GLY A 9 -7.56 1.10 0.72
C GLY A 9 -7.87 2.12 -0.37
N GLN A 10 -9.05 2.72 -0.38
CA GLN A 10 -9.38 3.77 -1.34
C GLN A 10 -8.35 4.91 -1.30
N SER A 11 -7.77 5.22 -2.45
CA SER A 11 -6.86 6.35 -2.65
C SER A 11 -7.51 7.45 -3.47
N PHE A 12 -6.93 8.65 -3.46
CA PHE A 12 -7.43 9.75 -4.28
C PHE A 12 -7.41 9.40 -5.78
N VAL A 13 -6.42 8.62 -6.23
CA VAL A 13 -6.33 8.11 -7.62
C VAL A 13 -7.51 7.17 -7.98
N ASN A 14 -8.24 6.63 -6.99
CA ASN A 14 -9.44 5.83 -7.25
C ASN A 14 -10.73 6.66 -7.36
N LEU A 15 -10.67 7.97 -7.10
CA LEU A 15 -11.82 8.84 -7.22
C LEU A 15 -12.10 9.14 -8.69
N LYS A 16 -13.38 9.20 -9.06
CA LYS A 16 -13.80 9.33 -10.47
C LYS A 16 -13.41 10.68 -11.07
N ASP A 17 -13.32 11.70 -10.23
CA ASP A 17 -12.96 13.08 -10.55
C ASP A 17 -11.45 13.36 -10.42
N TRP A 18 -10.64 12.33 -10.15
CA TRP A 18 -9.18 12.46 -10.13
C TRP A 18 -8.64 12.75 -11.53
N THR A 19 -7.87 13.82 -11.66
CA THR A 19 -7.30 14.26 -12.95
C THR A 19 -5.77 14.42 -12.93
N ASP A 20 -5.13 14.28 -11.77
CA ASP A 20 -3.68 14.44 -11.58
C ASP A 20 -2.88 13.16 -11.93
N GLY A 21 -3.41 12.34 -12.83
CA GLY A 21 -2.71 11.19 -13.40
C GLY A 21 -2.13 10.22 -12.37
N ASN A 22 -0.82 9.96 -12.51
CA ASN A 22 -0.06 8.96 -11.75
C ASN A 22 0.67 9.52 -10.52
N LEU A 23 0.31 10.73 -10.08
CA LEU A 23 0.86 11.30 -8.85
C LEU A 23 0.71 10.31 -7.68
N ASP A 24 1.73 10.21 -6.83
CA ASP A 24 1.74 9.32 -5.67
C ASP A 24 0.85 9.83 -4.53
N ALA A 25 -0.45 9.86 -4.79
CA ALA A 25 -1.44 10.27 -3.82
C ALA A 25 -1.71 9.18 -2.79
N GLY A 26 -1.96 9.61 -1.56
CA GLY A 26 -2.28 8.74 -0.43
C GLY A 26 -3.71 8.19 -0.46
N LEU A 27 -4.06 7.52 0.63
CA LEU A 27 -5.41 7.08 0.93
C LEU A 27 -6.33 8.26 1.22
N THR A 28 -7.60 8.14 0.83
CA THR A 28 -8.67 9.02 1.31
C THR A 28 -8.97 8.71 2.78
N ASP A 29 -9.80 9.53 3.42
CA ASP A 29 -10.30 9.23 4.77
C ASP A 29 -10.98 7.85 4.85
N LEU A 30 -11.68 7.44 3.77
CA LEU A 30 -12.25 6.10 3.69
C LEU A 30 -11.16 5.03 3.62
N GLY A 31 -10.13 5.23 2.79
CA GLY A 31 -9.00 4.31 2.70
C GLY A 31 -8.24 4.15 4.02
N GLN A 32 -8.04 5.24 4.76
CA GLN A 32 -7.42 5.21 6.08
C GLN A 32 -8.26 4.37 7.07
N ARG A 33 -9.58 4.57 7.08
CA ARG A 33 -10.49 3.73 7.87
C ARG A 33 -10.46 2.26 7.45
N GLN A 34 -10.34 1.97 6.16
CA GLN A 34 -10.21 0.59 5.65
C GLN A 34 -8.91 -0.06 6.12
N ALA A 35 -7.78 0.65 6.04
CA ALA A 35 -6.48 0.16 6.51
C ALA A 35 -6.50 -0.13 8.02
N ALA A 36 -7.06 0.79 8.81
CA ALA A 36 -7.20 0.60 10.26
C ALA A 36 -8.12 -0.58 10.60
N ALA A 37 -9.26 -0.71 9.92
CA ALA A 37 -10.19 -1.82 10.13
C ALA A 37 -9.54 -3.18 9.80
N LEU A 38 -8.76 -3.25 8.72
CA LEU A 38 -8.03 -4.47 8.35
C LEU A 38 -7.00 -4.84 9.41
N ALA A 39 -6.22 -3.87 9.90
CA ALA A 39 -5.22 -4.11 10.94
C ALA A 39 -5.82 -4.55 12.28
N ALA A 40 -7.05 -4.10 12.61
CA ALA A 40 -7.76 -4.58 13.79
C ALA A 40 -8.35 -5.99 13.59
N TRP A 41 -8.79 -6.33 12.38
CA TRP A 41 -9.48 -7.58 12.09
C TRP A 41 -8.55 -8.76 11.78
N LEU A 42 -7.48 -8.52 11.02
CA LEU A 42 -6.64 -9.57 10.45
C LEU A 42 -5.89 -10.41 11.49
N PRO A 43 -5.31 -9.85 12.58
CA PRO A 43 -4.65 -10.65 13.62
C PRO A 43 -5.56 -11.67 14.30
N GLY A 44 -6.88 -11.43 14.33
CA GLY A 44 -7.85 -12.39 14.85
C GLY A 44 -8.10 -13.60 13.94
N HIS A 45 -7.71 -13.52 12.66
CA HIS A 45 -7.96 -14.55 11.64
C HIS A 45 -6.66 -15.15 11.06
N LEU A 46 -5.59 -14.36 11.05
CA LEU A 46 -4.24 -14.72 10.69
C LEU A 46 -3.33 -14.28 11.85
N PRO A 47 -3.11 -15.13 12.87
CA PRO A 47 -2.45 -14.71 14.11
C PRO A 47 -0.97 -14.36 13.96
N GLN A 48 -0.30 -14.89 12.93
CA GLN A 48 1.12 -14.66 12.68
C GLN A 48 1.38 -14.53 11.18
N ILE A 49 2.34 -13.67 10.86
CA ILE A 49 2.96 -13.57 9.54
C ILE A 49 4.48 -13.55 9.72
N ASP A 50 5.20 -14.14 8.78
CA ASP A 50 6.66 -14.17 8.80
C ASP A 50 7.28 -12.98 8.03
N GLY A 51 6.47 -12.26 7.26
CA GLY A 51 6.90 -11.08 6.51
C GLY A 51 5.75 -10.27 5.94
N LEU A 52 5.98 -8.97 5.81
CA LEU A 52 5.06 -8.01 5.21
C LEU A 52 5.81 -7.26 4.11
N TYR A 53 5.30 -7.34 2.88
CA TYR A 53 5.91 -6.73 1.70
C TYR A 53 4.94 -5.70 1.11
N ALA A 54 5.45 -4.53 0.75
CA ALA A 54 4.65 -3.48 0.14
C ALA A 54 5.50 -2.65 -0.83
N SER A 55 4.84 -1.98 -1.76
CA SER A 55 5.51 -1.01 -2.61
C SER A 55 5.79 0.29 -1.84
N THR A 56 6.71 1.09 -2.36
CA THR A 56 7.04 2.41 -1.81
C THR A 56 5.98 3.48 -2.14
N MET A 57 4.87 3.13 -2.82
CA MET A 57 3.80 4.11 -3.10
C MET A 57 3.08 4.49 -1.81
N ARG A 58 2.78 5.78 -1.66
CA ARG A 58 2.18 6.35 -0.45
C ARG A 58 0.91 5.61 0.00
N ARG A 59 -0.01 5.31 -0.94
CA ARG A 59 -1.25 4.57 -0.62
C ARG A 59 -1.01 3.12 -0.16
N ALA A 60 0.03 2.46 -0.67
CA ALA A 60 0.41 1.11 -0.22
C ALA A 60 1.06 1.18 1.17
N HIS A 61 1.98 2.13 1.37
CA HIS A 61 2.59 2.42 2.67
C HIS A 61 1.53 2.69 3.74
N GLU A 62 0.60 3.61 3.49
CA GLU A 62 -0.47 3.96 4.43
C GLU A 62 -1.42 2.79 4.73
N THR A 63 -1.54 1.80 3.84
CA THR A 63 -2.28 0.56 4.12
C THR A 63 -1.46 -0.43 4.95
N ALA A 64 -0.15 -0.54 4.68
CA ALA A 64 0.73 -1.50 5.32
C ALA A 64 1.17 -1.09 6.74
N GLN A 65 1.30 0.22 7.01
CA GLN A 65 1.80 0.73 8.29
C GLN A 65 0.98 0.27 9.51
N PRO A 66 -0.37 0.31 9.48
CA PRO A 66 -1.18 -0.20 10.59
C PRO A 66 -1.01 -1.70 10.78
N LEU A 67 -0.83 -2.48 9.70
CA LEU A 67 -0.58 -3.92 9.78
C LEU A 67 0.78 -4.24 10.38
N ALA A 68 1.83 -3.54 9.96
CA ALA A 68 3.17 -3.67 10.54
C ALA A 68 3.15 -3.45 12.05
N THR A 69 2.42 -2.43 12.50
CA THR A 69 2.20 -2.14 13.92
C THR A 69 1.45 -3.27 14.62
N ALA A 70 0.35 -3.76 14.02
CA ALA A 70 -0.49 -4.80 14.61
C ALA A 70 0.23 -6.15 14.75
N TYR A 71 1.11 -6.47 13.80
CA TYR A 71 1.90 -7.71 13.81
C TYR A 71 3.26 -7.58 14.49
N GLY A 72 3.74 -6.36 14.74
CA GLY A 72 5.07 -6.12 15.28
C GLY A 72 6.19 -6.53 14.32
N VAL A 73 5.98 -6.39 13.01
CA VAL A 73 6.95 -6.74 11.96
C VAL A 73 7.36 -5.52 11.14
N GLU A 74 8.54 -5.59 10.54
CA GLU A 74 8.99 -4.57 9.59
C GLU A 74 8.31 -4.75 8.22
N ILE A 75 8.20 -3.65 7.47
CA ILE A 75 7.75 -3.68 6.08
C ILE A 75 8.97 -3.80 5.18
N HIS A 76 8.99 -4.84 4.36
CA HIS A 76 9.94 -4.98 3.27
C HIS A 76 9.44 -4.20 2.05
N TRP A 77 10.05 -3.04 1.82
CA TRP A 77 9.73 -2.19 0.69
C TRP A 77 10.29 -2.75 -0.62
N ASP A 78 9.47 -2.78 -1.66
CA ASP A 78 9.87 -3.28 -2.97
C ASP A 78 9.21 -2.48 -4.11
N ASP A 79 10.02 -1.72 -4.85
CA ASP A 79 9.55 -0.90 -5.98
C ASP A 79 8.93 -1.74 -7.09
N ARG A 80 9.27 -3.03 -7.20
CA ARG A 80 8.68 -3.94 -8.20
C ARG A 80 7.20 -4.21 -7.94
N LEU A 81 6.70 -3.88 -6.74
CA LEU A 81 5.29 -4.01 -6.36
C LEU A 81 4.47 -2.73 -6.63
N ARG A 82 5.08 -1.67 -7.18
CA ARG A 82 4.37 -0.41 -7.51
C ARG A 82 3.34 -0.64 -8.61
N GLU A 83 2.28 0.17 -8.60
CA GLU A 83 1.21 0.12 -9.60
C GLU A 83 1.76 0.31 -11.02
N ILE A 84 1.13 -0.32 -12.01
CA ILE A 84 1.57 -0.23 -13.40
C ILE A 84 1.70 1.24 -13.84
N GLY A 85 2.76 1.55 -14.59
CA GLY A 85 3.05 2.92 -15.06
C GLY A 85 3.75 3.83 -14.04
N ASN A 86 3.99 3.37 -12.80
CA ASN A 86 4.65 4.17 -11.76
C ASN A 86 6.16 3.89 -11.60
N ASN A 87 6.70 3.05 -12.47
CA ASN A 87 8.13 2.77 -12.59
C ASN A 87 8.60 3.00 -14.03
N ARG A 88 9.91 3.21 -14.17
CA ARG A 88 10.63 3.11 -15.43
C ARG A 88 10.73 1.66 -15.88
N SER A 89 11.19 1.45 -17.11
CA SER A 89 11.38 0.11 -17.69
C SER A 89 12.40 -0.77 -16.93
N ASP A 90 13.29 -0.15 -16.16
CA ASP A 90 14.28 -0.83 -15.30
C ASP A 90 13.77 -1.10 -13.87
N HIS A 91 12.47 -0.90 -13.63
CA HIS A 91 11.79 -1.04 -12.34
C HIS A 91 12.17 -0.02 -11.26
N THR A 92 12.97 0.99 -11.61
CA THR A 92 13.20 2.12 -10.69
C THR A 92 11.97 3.04 -10.66
N PRO A 93 11.64 3.64 -9.51
CA PRO A 93 10.49 4.52 -9.40
C PRO A 93 10.70 5.81 -10.19
N TRP A 94 9.63 6.37 -10.76
CA TRP A 94 9.69 7.74 -11.25
C TRP A 94 9.96 8.71 -10.08
N PRO A 95 10.78 9.76 -10.28
CA PRO A 95 10.96 10.80 -9.27
C PRO A 95 9.61 11.39 -8.86
N PRO A 96 9.40 11.76 -7.59
CA PRO A 96 8.14 12.36 -7.13
C PRO A 96 7.74 13.61 -7.91
N GLU A 97 8.74 14.33 -8.42
CA GLU A 97 8.63 15.55 -9.21
C GLU A 97 8.43 15.32 -10.73
N SER A 98 8.35 14.05 -11.15
CA SER A 98 8.09 13.64 -12.54
C SER A 98 6.72 12.97 -12.72
N LEU A 99 5.88 12.96 -11.68
CA LEU A 99 4.53 12.37 -11.65
C LEU A 99 3.46 13.43 -11.44
#